data_AF-A0A1C2ICG8-F1
#
_entry.id   AF-A0A1C2ICG8-F1
#
_cell.length_a   1.000
_cell.length_b   1.000
_cell.length_c   1.000
_cell.angle_alpha   90.00
_cell.angle_beta   90.00
_cell.angle_gamma   90.00
#
_symmetry.space_group_name_H-M   'P 1'
#
loop_
_entity.id
_entity.type
_entity.pdbx_description
1 polymer ?
#
loop_
_entity_poly.entity_id
_entity_poly.type
_entity_poly.pdbx_seq_one_letter_code
_entity_poly.pdbx_strand_id
1 'polypeptide(L)'
;MVGTPRGARPTLTGIYYLLAENQLSRWHMIPSTELWHFYKGAPLELIIYHTETRHLQKHILGNNLEAGQNLQVIVPGNRPAVEDPSCAPPFAGDGDF
;
A
#
# COMPACT_ATOMS: atom_id res chain seq x y z
N MET A 1 2.39 24.12 -1.58
CA MET A 1 2.94 23.70 -2.89
C MET A 1 4.44 23.47 -2.72
N VAL A 2 5.00 22.46 -3.36
CA VAL A 2 6.44 22.18 -3.44
C VAL A 2 6.90 22.37 -4.88
N GLY A 3 8.06 22.99 -5.08
CA GLY A 3 8.70 23.11 -6.39
C GLY A 3 9.26 21.75 -6.82
N THR A 4 8.94 21.31 -8.04
CA THR A 4 9.51 20.08 -8.63
C THR A 4 10.05 20.39 -10.02
N PRO A 5 10.92 19.54 -10.61
CA PRO A 5 11.36 19.70 -11.99
C PRO A 5 10.22 19.78 -13.03
N ARG A 6 9.01 19.31 -12.68
CA ARG A 6 7.82 19.33 -13.54
C ARG A 6 6.80 20.41 -13.14
N GLY A 7 7.26 21.46 -12.48
CA GLY A 7 6.45 22.56 -11.96
C GLY A 7 5.98 22.35 -10.52
N ALA A 8 5.23 23.33 -10.00
CA ALA A 8 4.71 23.26 -8.64
C ALA A 8 3.72 22.10 -8.48
N ARG A 9 3.74 21.44 -7.32
CA ARG A 9 2.78 20.40 -6.93
C ARG A 9 2.21 20.68 -5.54
N PRO A 10 1.00 20.22 -5.20
CA PRO A 10 0.53 20.23 -3.81
C PRO A 10 1.53 19.51 -2.90
N THR A 11 1.62 19.96 -1.64
CA THR A 11 2.52 19.34 -0.66
C THR A 11 2.04 17.94 -0.27
N LEU A 12 0.72 17.70 -0.35
CA LEU A 12 0.08 16.43 -0.05
C LEU A 12 -1.22 16.30 -0.86
N THR A 13 -1.53 15.07 -1.27
CA THR A 13 -2.85 14.66 -1.78
C THR A 13 -3.31 13.45 -0.98
N GLY A 14 -4.62 13.30 -0.77
CA GLY A 14 -5.21 12.15 -0.12
C GLY A 14 -6.37 11.60 -0.95
N ILE A 15 -6.53 10.29 -0.94
CA ILE A 15 -7.62 9.59 -1.62
C ILE A 15 -8.20 8.52 -0.70
N TYR A 16 -9.43 8.11 -0.98
CA TYR A 16 -9.93 6.81 -0.56
C TYR A 16 -9.67 5.81 -1.68
N TYR A 17 -9.21 4.63 -1.31
CA TYR A 17 -8.94 3.53 -2.23
C TYR A 17 -9.57 2.26 -1.69
N LEU A 18 -10.20 1.49 -2.58
CA LEU A 18 -10.88 0.24 -2.26
C LEU A 18 -10.49 -0.79 -3.32
N LEU A 19 -10.06 -1.97 -2.87
CA LEU A 19 -9.94 -3.16 -3.71
C LEU A 19 -11.05 -4.12 -3.34
N ALA A 20 -11.90 -4.46 -4.31
CA ALA A 20 -12.90 -5.50 -4.14
C ALA A 20 -12.27 -6.89 -4.27
N GLU A 21 -13.05 -7.92 -3.95
CA GLU A 21 -12.64 -9.32 -4.16
C GLU A 21 -12.17 -9.54 -5.60
N ASN A 22 -11.08 -10.29 -5.77
CA ASN A 22 -10.44 -10.58 -7.06
C ASN A 22 -9.93 -9.35 -7.84
N GLN A 23 -9.79 -8.20 -7.18
CA GLN A 23 -9.12 -7.04 -7.77
C GLN A 23 -7.66 -6.94 -7.32
N LEU A 24 -6.81 -6.53 -8.26
CA LEU A 24 -5.40 -6.28 -8.07
C LEU A 24 -5.09 -4.85 -8.46
N SER A 25 -4.36 -4.14 -7.60
CA SER A 25 -3.69 -2.92 -8.00
C SER A 25 -2.35 -3.27 -8.62
N ARG A 26 -2.25 -3.12 -9.95
CA ARG A 26 -1.08 -3.57 -10.72
C ARG A 26 0.18 -2.81 -10.34
N TRP A 27 1.32 -3.41 -10.66
CA TRP A 27 2.63 -2.76 -10.56
C TRP A 27 2.63 -1.34 -11.12
N HIS A 28 2.99 -0.40 -10.27
CA HIS A 28 3.12 1.00 -10.64
C HIS A 28 4.21 1.67 -9.79
N MET A 29 4.64 2.85 -10.21
CA MET A 29 5.68 3.61 -9.53
C MET A 29 5.37 5.09 -9.67
N ILE A 30 5.50 5.81 -8.57
CA ILE A 30 5.33 7.26 -8.54
C ILE A 30 6.59 7.92 -7.97
N PRO A 31 6.92 9.17 -8.34
CA PRO A 31 8.14 9.83 -7.88
C PRO A 31 8.03 10.42 -6.47
N SER A 32 6.82 10.47 -5.91
CA SER A 32 6.55 10.95 -4.56
C SER A 32 6.40 9.77 -3.61
N THR A 33 6.73 9.99 -2.34
CA THR A 33 6.40 9.02 -1.29
C THR A 33 4.89 8.89 -1.14
N GLU A 34 4.41 7.65 -1.03
CA GLU A 34 3.01 7.32 -0.76
C GLU A 34 2.86 6.78 0.67
N LEU A 35 1.85 7.26 1.38
CA LEU A 35 1.46 6.74 2.69
C LEU A 35 0.16 5.96 2.55
N TRP A 36 0.23 4.67 2.83
CA TRP A 36 -0.93 3.80 2.94
C TRP A 36 -1.43 3.82 4.38
N HIS A 37 -2.74 3.95 4.57
CA HIS A 37 -3.40 3.91 5.87
C HIS A 37 -4.61 2.99 5.80
N PHE A 38 -4.59 1.91 6.59
CA PHE A 38 -5.69 0.96 6.67
C PHE A 38 -6.90 1.60 7.35
N TYR A 39 -8.08 1.47 6.73
CA TYR A 39 -9.33 1.93 7.33
C TYR A 39 -10.23 0.75 7.76
N LYS A 40 -10.50 -0.19 6.85
CA LYS A 40 -11.42 -1.31 7.08
C LYS A 40 -11.27 -2.37 6.00
N GLY A 41 -11.72 -3.60 6.30
CA GLY A 41 -11.84 -4.71 5.35
C GLY A 41 -10.89 -5.86 5.66
N ALA A 42 -10.67 -6.72 4.68
CA ALA A 42 -9.61 -7.73 4.73
C ALA A 42 -8.22 -7.07 4.67
N PRO A 43 -7.18 -7.68 5.26
CA PRO A 43 -5.82 -7.18 5.11
C PRO A 43 -5.37 -7.25 3.64
N LEU A 44 -4.38 -6.44 3.30
CA LEU A 44 -3.83 -6.29 1.96
C LEU A 44 -2.32 -6.59 1.97
N GLU A 45 -1.83 -7.43 1.05
CA GLU A 45 -0.39 -7.55 0.84
C GLU A 45 0.09 -6.40 -0.06
N LEU A 46 0.96 -5.55 0.47
CA LEU A 46 1.65 -4.49 -0.24
C LEU A 46 3.10 -4.91 -0.45
N ILE A 47 3.52 -5.04 -1.71
CA ILE A 47 4.86 -5.50 -2.08
C ILE A 47 5.62 -4.36 -2.73
N ILE A 48 6.80 -4.05 -2.21
CA ILE A 48 7.69 -2.98 -2.68
C ILE A 48 8.96 -3.62 -3.27
N TYR A 49 9.29 -3.29 -4.51
CA TYR A 49 10.53 -3.72 -5.13
C TYR A 49 11.66 -2.71 -4.93
N HIS A 50 12.74 -3.15 -4.29
CA HIS A 50 13.98 -2.38 -4.13
C HIS A 50 14.93 -2.71 -5.27
N THR A 51 14.98 -1.84 -6.28
CA THR A 51 15.79 -2.02 -7.50
C THR A 51 17.28 -2.21 -7.22
N GLU A 52 17.82 -1.46 -6.26
CA GLU A 52 19.25 -1.49 -5.91
C GLU A 52 19.71 -2.83 -5.36
N THR A 53 18.89 -3.44 -4.50
CA THR A 53 19.18 -4.72 -3.85
C THR A 53 18.51 -5.90 -4.54
N ARG A 54 17.66 -5.65 -5.54
CA ARG A 54 16.78 -6.62 -6.21
C ARG A 54 15.92 -7.43 -5.22
N HIS A 55 15.49 -6.78 -4.15
CA HIS A 55 14.72 -7.41 -3.07
C HIS A 55 13.24 -7.00 -3.10
N LEU A 56 12.35 -7.96 -2.86
CA LEU A 56 10.92 -7.70 -2.63
C LEU A 56 10.65 -7.60 -1.14
N GLN A 57 10.27 -6.41 -0.69
CA GLN A 57 9.81 -6.20 0.68
C GLN A 57 8.29 -6.32 0.73
N LYS A 58 7.77 -7.17 1.62
CA LYS A 58 6.34 -7.40 1.79
C LYS A 58 5.85 -6.77 3.09
N HIS A 59 4.69 -6.15 3.05
CA HIS A 59 3.94 -5.69 4.20
C HIS A 59 2.52 -6.22 4.15
N ILE A 60 1.98 -6.61 5.29
CA ILE A 60 0.54 -6.84 5.45
C ILE A 60 -0.05 -5.57 6.04
N LEU A 61 -0.85 -4.86 5.25
CA LEU A 61 -1.58 -3.67 5.67
C LEU A 61 -2.94 -4.11 6.25
N GLY A 62 -3.16 -3.86 7.54
CA GLY A 62 -4.32 -4.36 8.28
C GLY A 62 -4.28 -3.95 9.75
N ASN A 63 -5.27 -4.39 10.53
CA ASN A 63 -5.46 -3.96 11.92
C ASN A 63 -5.08 -5.01 12.98
N ASN A 64 -4.64 -6.22 12.61
CA ASN A 64 -4.19 -7.22 13.57
C ASN A 64 -2.69 -7.04 13.91
N LEU A 65 -2.41 -6.16 14.86
CA LEU A 65 -1.04 -5.84 15.28
C LEU A 65 -0.29 -7.04 15.88
N GLU A 66 -0.99 -7.89 16.63
CA GLU A 66 -0.43 -9.11 17.24
C GLU A 66 0.02 -10.12 16.16
N ALA A 67 -0.62 -10.10 14.99
CA ALA A 67 -0.22 -10.88 13.82
C ALA A 67 0.86 -10.18 12.95
N GLY A 68 1.44 -9.07 13.40
CA GLY A 68 2.47 -8.32 12.67
C GLY A 68 1.94 -7.47 11.50
N GLN A 69 0.63 -7.21 11.45
CA GLN A 69 0.05 -6.32 10.44
C GLN A 69 0.36 -4.86 10.76
N ASN A 70 0.36 -4.03 9.73
CA ASN A 70 0.68 -2.61 9.80
C ASN A 70 -0.58 -1.80 9.54
N LEU A 71 -0.93 -0.86 10.43
CA LEU A 71 -1.98 0.12 10.14
C LEU A 71 -1.56 1.13 9.07
N GLN A 72 -0.25 1.36 8.94
CA GLN A 72 0.33 2.30 7.99
C GLN A 72 1.60 1.73 7.37
N VAL A 73 1.78 1.97 6.08
CA VAL A 73 3.01 1.62 5.35
C VAL A 73 3.41 2.76 4.45
N ILE A 74 4.70 3.06 4.41
CA ILE A 74 5.27 4.07 3.52
C ILE A 74 5.85 3.34 2.31
N VAL A 75 5.41 3.69 1.11
CA VAL A 75 6.09 3.36 -0.15
C VAL A 75 6.93 4.57 -0.54
N PRO A 76 8.26 4.49 -0.41
CA PRO A 76 9.09 5.60 -0.84
C PRO A 76 8.95 5.90 -2.34
N GLY A 77 9.10 7.17 -2.72
CA GLY A 77 9.10 7.55 -4.13
C GLY A 77 10.16 6.82 -4.96
N ASN A 78 9.84 6.63 -6.24
CA ASN A 78 10.65 5.89 -7.22
C ASN A 78 10.89 4.42 -6.86
N ARG A 79 9.97 3.78 -6.13
CA ARG A 79 9.96 2.33 -5.93
C ARG A 79 8.71 1.72 -6.56
N PRO A 80 8.82 0.70 -7.42
CA PRO A 80 7.65 -0.03 -7.90
C PRO A 80 6.94 -0.76 -6.76
N ALA A 81 5.62 -0.67 -6.73
CA ALA A 81 4.77 -1.36 -5.77
C ALA A 81 3.55 -2.02 -6.43
N VAL A 82 3.03 -3.05 -5.78
CA VAL A 82 1.80 -3.77 -6.16
C VAL A 82 1.00 -4.09 -4.90
N GLU A 83 -0.33 -4.04 -5.02
CA GLU A 83 -1.24 -4.33 -3.91
C GLU A 83 -2.20 -5.45 -4.27
N ASP A 84 -2.05 -6.58 -3.57
CA ASP A 84 -2.74 -7.83 -3.86
C ASP A 84 -3.44 -8.39 -2.61
N PRO A 85 -4.78 -8.34 -2.53
CA PRO A 85 -5.52 -8.89 -1.40
C PRO A 85 -5.53 -10.43 -1.39
N SER A 86 -5.26 -11.10 -2.51
CA SER A 86 -5.30 -12.57 -2.60
C SER A 86 -4.12 -13.25 -1.90
N CYS A 87 -3.03 -12.51 -1.68
CA CYS A 87 -1.84 -12.99 -0.99
C CYS A 87 -1.85 -12.68 0.52
N ALA A 88 -2.82 -11.90 1.00
CA ALA A 88 -2.98 -11.60 2.41
C ALA A 88 -3.64 -12.77 3.16
N PRO A 89 -3.32 -12.97 4.46
CA PRO A 89 -4.03 -13.96 5.26
C PRO A 89 -5.54 -13.63 5.28
N PRO A 90 -6.43 -14.65 5.26
CA PRO A 90 -7.86 -14.41 5.28
C PRO A 90 -8.26 -13.58 6.50
N PHE A 91 -9.24 -12.71 6.29
CA PHE A 91 -9.79 -11.89 7.36
C PHE A 91 -10.35 -12.80 8.48
N ALA A 92 -9.79 -12.69 9.68
CA ALA A 92 -10.20 -13.48 10.84
C ALA A 92 -11.41 -12.90 11.59
N GLY A 93 -12.24 -12.08 10.92
CA GLY A 93 -13.39 -11.44 11.54
C GLY A 93 -14.65 -12.30 11.51
N ASP A 94 -15.53 -12.03 12.48
CA ASP A 94 -16.67 -12.85 12.92
C ASP A 94 -17.88 -12.94 11.95
N GLY A 95 -17.64 -12.92 10.64
CA GLY A 95 -18.70 -13.22 9.65
C GLY A 95 -19.73 -12.12 9.37
N ASP A 96 -19.57 -10.92 9.92
CA ASP A 96 -20.46 -9.78 9.62
C ASP A 96 -19.92 -8.92 8.46
N PHE A 97 -20.00 -9.45 7.22
CA PHE A 97 -20.25 -8.69 5.98
C PHE A 97 -20.96 -9.58 4.95
#